data_AF-A0A5P2B3K3-F1
#
_entry.id   AF-A0A5P2B3K3-F1
#
_cell.length_a   1.000
_cell.length_b   1.000
_cell.length_c   1.000
_cell.angle_alpha   90.00
_cell.angle_beta   90.00
_cell.angle_gamma   90.00
#
_symmetry.space_group_name_H-M   'P 1'
#
loop_
_entity.id
_entity.type
_entity.pdbx_description
1 polymer ?
#
loop_
_entity_poly.entity_id
_entity_poly.type
_entity_poly.pdbx_seq_one_letter_code
_entity_poly.pdbx_strand_id
1 'polypeptide(L)'
;MPSICWETVVTSSYSSLTRALAEALVDVLWLIDGSEDKQMDQDDAVKVMEGVAHVVSTLSSDQQQELIALLGEMAAAETNPARREFLEEFPEGFGLTDHLS
;
A
#
# COMPACT_ATOMS: atom_id res chain seq x y z
N MET A 1 24.35 38.79 -10.74
CA MET A 1 23.45 37.66 -11.03
C MET A 1 22.68 37.36 -9.76
N PRO A 2 21.35 37.49 -9.69
CA PRO A 2 20.61 37.08 -8.52
C PRO A 2 20.39 35.57 -8.57
N SER A 3 20.88 34.88 -7.53
CA SER A 3 20.55 33.47 -7.27
C SER A 3 19.12 33.44 -6.77
N ILE A 4 18.22 32.84 -7.55
CA ILE A 4 16.84 32.62 -7.13
C ILE A 4 16.87 31.37 -6.26
N CYS A 5 16.84 31.57 -4.95
CA CYS A 5 16.54 30.53 -3.98
C CYS A 5 15.12 30.04 -4.26
N TRP A 6 15.01 28.89 -4.91
CA TRP A 6 13.75 28.20 -5.06
C TRP A 6 13.45 27.55 -3.70
N GLU A 7 12.66 28.24 -2.89
CA GLU A 7 11.90 27.58 -1.83
C GLU A 7 10.84 26.76 -2.55
N THR A 8 11.16 25.51 -2.90
CA THR A 8 10.11 24.53 -3.21
C THR A 8 9.27 24.43 -1.96
N VAL A 9 8.13 25.10 -1.99
CA VAL A 9 7.02 24.74 -1.12
C VAL A 9 6.76 23.26 -1.42
N VAL A 10 7.14 22.38 -0.50
CA VAL A 10 6.69 20.99 -0.51
C VAL A 10 5.20 21.05 -0.17
N THR A 11 4.39 21.40 -1.16
CA THR A 11 2.96 21.14 -1.10
C THR A 11 2.83 19.63 -1.17
N SER A 12 2.33 19.01 -0.10
CA SER A 12 2.01 17.58 -0.12
C SER A 12 1.13 17.31 -1.34
N SER A 13 1.61 16.50 -2.28
CA SER A 13 0.81 16.04 -3.43
C SER A 13 -0.35 15.14 -3.00
N TYR A 14 -0.35 14.70 -1.75
CA TYR A 14 -1.39 13.85 -1.17
C TYR A 14 -2.46 14.67 -0.45
N SER A 15 -3.71 14.26 -0.65
CA SER A 15 -4.91 14.83 -0.01
C SER A 15 -4.96 14.55 1.50
N SER A 16 -4.32 13.47 1.97
CA SER A 16 -4.24 13.12 3.40
C SER A 16 -2.98 12.31 3.70
N LEU A 17 -2.57 12.30 4.98
CA LEU A 17 -1.48 11.45 5.47
C LEU A 17 -1.81 9.96 5.28
N THR A 18 -3.07 9.56 5.53
CA THR A 18 -3.51 8.16 5.33
C THR A 18 -3.28 7.73 3.88
N ARG A 19 -3.66 8.56 2.90
CA ARG A 19 -3.44 8.27 1.48
C ARG A 19 -1.95 8.09 1.17
N ALA A 20 -1.12 9.00 1.66
CA ALA A 20 0.33 8.94 1.44
C ALA A 20 0.95 7.65 2.03
N LEU A 21 0.55 7.27 3.25
CA LEU A 21 1.05 6.08 3.91
C LEU A 21 0.53 4.80 3.26
N ALA A 22 -0.74 4.77 2.84
CA ALA A 22 -1.31 3.62 2.12
C ALA A 22 -0.58 3.39 0.80
N GLU A 23 -0.32 4.45 0.04
CA GLU A 23 0.42 4.37 -1.23
C GLU A 23 1.86 3.89 -1.01
N ALA A 24 2.57 4.48 -0.04
CA ALA A 24 3.92 4.06 0.29
C ALA A 24 3.99 2.60 0.79
N LEU A 25 2.99 2.16 1.57
CA LEU A 25 2.90 0.79 2.04
C LEU A 25 2.69 -0.18 0.87
N VAL A 26 1.74 0.11 -0.02
CA VAL A 26 1.50 -0.69 -1.23
C VAL A 26 2.74 -0.77 -2.09
N ASP A 27 3.47 0.33 -2.29
CA ASP A 27 4.69 0.34 -3.11
C ASP A 27 5.77 -0.61 -2.58
N VAL A 28 5.95 -0.62 -1.27
CA VAL A 28 6.90 -1.53 -0.62
C VAL A 28 6.44 -2.98 -0.74
N LEU A 29 5.15 -3.26 -0.54
CA LEU A 29 4.63 -4.62 -0.60
C LEU A 29 4.60 -5.17 -2.02
N TRP A 30 4.30 -4.32 -3.01
CA TRP A 30 4.41 -4.66 -4.42
C TRP A 30 5.85 -5.01 -4.81
N LEU A 31 6.84 -4.28 -4.28
CA LEU A 31 8.26 -4.59 -4.50
C LEU A 31 8.62 -5.96 -3.89
N ILE A 32 8.12 -6.25 -2.69
CA ILE A 32 8.35 -7.51 -2.00
C ILE A 32 7.70 -8.68 -2.76
N ASP A 33 6.45 -8.54 -3.18
CA ASP A 33 5.71 -9.55 -3.94
C ASP A 33 6.37 -9.87 -5.28
N GLY A 34 6.88 -8.84 -5.98
CA GLY A 34 7.62 -8.99 -7.22
C GLY A 34 9.09 -9.42 -7.07
N SER A 35 9.60 -9.61 -5.85
CA SER A 35 11.00 -9.98 -5.62
C SER A 35 11.24 -11.46 -5.91
N GLU A 36 12.27 -11.75 -6.70
CA GLU A 36 12.75 -13.13 -6.89
C GLU A 36 13.52 -13.61 -5.66
N ASP A 37 13.60 -14.93 -5.41
CA ASP A 37 14.32 -15.56 -4.30
C ASP A 37 15.81 -15.13 -4.16
N LYS A 38 16.41 -14.64 -5.25
CA LYS A 38 17.79 -14.14 -5.26
C LYS A 38 17.92 -12.70 -4.75
N GLN A 39 16.83 -11.95 -4.79
CA GLN A 39 16.75 -10.54 -4.37
C GLN A 39 16.33 -10.43 -2.91
N MET A 40 15.41 -11.29 -2.49
CA MET A 40 15.00 -11.40 -1.09
C MET A 40 14.77 -12.87 -0.71
N ASP A 41 15.19 -13.23 0.50
CA ASP A 41 14.89 -14.54 1.06
C ASP A 41 13.37 -14.69 1.23
N GLN A 42 12.83 -15.81 0.75
CA GLN A 42 11.38 -16.04 0.72
C GLN A 42 10.77 -16.09 2.12
N ASP A 43 11.46 -16.65 3.11
CA ASP A 43 10.96 -16.70 4.48
C ASP A 43 10.91 -15.29 5.08
N ASP A 44 11.87 -14.44 4.75
CA ASP A 44 11.87 -13.04 5.19
C ASP A 44 10.79 -12.21 4.47
N ALA A 45 10.53 -12.47 3.18
CA ALA A 45 9.40 -11.90 2.45
C ALA A 45 8.08 -12.20 3.15
N VAL A 46 7.83 -13.47 3.43
CA VAL A 46 6.61 -13.95 4.09
C VAL A 46 6.46 -13.32 5.48
N LYS A 47 7.52 -13.26 6.29
CA LYS A 47 7.47 -12.62 7.62
C LYS A 47 7.07 -11.15 7.56
N VAL A 48 7.55 -10.40 6.56
CA VAL A 48 7.15 -8.99 6.40
C VAL A 48 5.68 -8.89 6.03
N MET A 49 5.22 -9.70 5.07
CA MET A 49 3.81 -9.73 4.65
C MET A 49 2.87 -10.11 5.81
N GLU A 50 3.21 -11.16 6.57
CA GLU A 50 2.48 -11.59 7.77
C GLU A 50 2.46 -10.51 8.85
N GLY A 51 3.59 -9.84 9.09
CA GLY A 51 3.68 -8.75 10.04
C GLY A 51 2.75 -7.58 9.68
N VAL A 52 2.65 -7.27 8.39
CA VAL A 52 1.73 -6.24 7.89
C VAL A 52 0.29 -6.71 8.03
N ALA A 53 -0.06 -7.94 7.62
CA ALA A 53 -1.40 -8.49 7.79
C ALA A 53 -1.85 -8.48 9.26
N HIS A 54 -0.93 -8.79 10.18
CA HIS A 54 -1.20 -8.68 11.61
C HIS A 54 -1.54 -7.25 12.03
N VAL A 55 -0.75 -6.25 11.63
CA VAL A 55 -1.04 -4.86 11.99
C VAL A 55 -2.39 -4.42 11.39
N VAL A 56 -2.61 -4.71 10.12
CA VAL A 56 -3.81 -4.33 9.38
C VAL A 56 -5.07 -4.97 9.97
N SER A 57 -5.03 -6.25 10.35
CA SER A 57 -6.16 -6.93 11.01
C SER A 57 -6.47 -6.40 12.42
N THR A 58 -5.51 -5.73 13.09
CA THR A 58 -5.73 -5.13 14.42
C THR A 58 -6.36 -3.72 14.38
N LEU A 59 -6.47 -3.13 13.19
CA LEU A 59 -7.14 -1.84 13.00
C LEU A 59 -8.63 -1.94 13.36
N SER A 60 -9.25 -0.81 13.74
CA SER A 60 -10.70 -0.77 13.95
C SER A 60 -11.44 -1.00 12.63
N SER A 61 -12.71 -1.45 12.71
CA SER A 61 -13.53 -1.65 11.51
C SER A 61 -13.59 -0.39 10.62
N ASP A 62 -13.70 0.80 11.20
CA ASP A 62 -13.74 2.05 10.44
C ASP A 62 -12.42 2.31 9.70
N GLN A 63 -11.29 2.04 10.35
CA GLN A 63 -9.95 2.20 9.77
C GLN A 63 -9.67 1.16 8.67
N GLN A 64 -10.13 -0.08 8.86
CA GLN A 64 -10.08 -1.12 7.84
C GLN A 64 -10.88 -0.70 6.61
N GLN A 65 -12.11 -0.20 6.80
CA GLN A 65 -12.95 0.29 5.70
C GLN A 65 -12.34 1.51 4.98
N GLU A 66 -11.72 2.43 5.72
CA GLU A 66 -10.97 3.55 5.12
C GLU A 66 -9.83 3.04 4.22
N LEU A 67 -9.04 2.07 4.69
CA LEU A 67 -7.97 1.48 3.91
C LEU A 67 -8.48 0.74 2.67
N ILE A 68 -9.56 -0.06 2.80
CA ILE A 68 -10.19 -0.75 1.67
C ILE A 68 -10.66 0.24 0.61
N ALA A 69 -11.29 1.34 1.01
CA ALA A 69 -11.75 2.37 0.07
C ALA A 69 -10.56 3.00 -0.67
N LEU A 70 -9.48 3.33 0.03
CA LEU A 70 -8.26 3.88 -0.58
C LEU A 70 -7.63 2.90 -1.57
N LEU A 71 -7.54 1.62 -1.24
CA LEU A 71 -7.03 0.58 -2.13
C LEU A 71 -7.89 0.44 -3.39
N GLY A 72 -9.22 0.50 -3.25
CA GLY A 72 -10.15 0.50 -4.38
C GLY A 72 -9.97 1.70 -5.31
N GLU A 73 -9.78 2.91 -4.75
CA GLU A 73 -9.45 4.09 -5.55
C GLU A 73 -8.10 3.95 -6.27
N MET A 74 -7.10 3.36 -5.61
CA MET A 74 -5.78 3.10 -6.21
C MET A 74 -5.90 2.09 -7.36
N ALA A 75 -6.62 0.99 -7.19
CA ALA A 75 -6.84 -0.02 -8.23
C ALA A 75 -7.56 0.58 -9.45
N ALA A 76 -8.59 1.39 -9.23
CA ALA A 76 -9.33 2.05 -10.30
C ALA A 76 -8.46 3.04 -11.11
N ALA A 77 -7.48 3.67 -10.47
CA ALA A 77 -6.54 4.59 -11.13
C ALA A 77 -5.31 3.87 -11.73
N GLU A 78 -5.02 2.63 -11.33
CA GLU A 78 -3.85 1.89 -11.76
C GLU A 78 -3.93 1.52 -13.24
N THR A 79 -2.81 1.64 -13.95
CA THR A 79 -2.69 1.32 -15.38
C THR A 79 -2.04 -0.04 -15.62
N ASN A 80 -1.12 -0.46 -14.74
CA ASN A 80 -0.48 -1.77 -14.79
C ASN A 80 -1.46 -2.86 -14.31
N PRO A 81 -1.86 -3.82 -15.17
CA PRO A 81 -2.84 -4.83 -14.80
C PRO A 81 -2.40 -5.72 -13.63
N ALA A 82 -1.11 -6.06 -13.53
CA ALA A 82 -0.62 -6.91 -12.43
C ALA A 82 -0.64 -6.18 -11.08
N ARG A 83 -0.27 -4.90 -11.07
CA ARG A 83 -0.36 -4.07 -9.85
C ARG A 83 -1.81 -3.79 -9.46
N ARG A 84 -2.70 -3.69 -10.44
CA ARG A 84 -4.14 -3.56 -10.20
C ARG A 84 -4.71 -4.81 -9.52
N GLU A 85 -4.40 -6.00 -10.05
CA GLU A 85 -4.80 -7.27 -9.46
C GLU A 85 -4.31 -7.40 -8.02
N PHE A 86 -3.03 -7.09 -7.76
CA PHE A 86 -2.48 -7.05 -6.40
C PHE A 86 -3.26 -6.12 -5.47
N LEU A 87 -3.64 -4.92 -5.92
CA LEU A 87 -4.44 -3.97 -5.14
C LEU A 87 -5.86 -4.48 -4.86
N GLU A 88 -6.47 -5.18 -5.82
CA GLU A 88 -7.81 -5.76 -5.69
C GLU A 88 -7.84 -6.96 -4.75
N GLU A 89 -6.78 -7.77 -4.76
CA GLU A 89 -6.63 -8.95 -3.88
C GLU A 89 -6.11 -8.59 -2.47
N PHE A 90 -5.48 -7.42 -2.31
CA PHE A 90 -4.91 -6.98 -1.05
C PHE A 90 -5.86 -7.09 0.15
N PRO A 91 -7.13 -6.64 0.08
CA PRO A 91 -8.02 -6.73 1.23
C PRO A 91 -8.26 -8.18 1.69
N GLU A 92 -8.37 -9.12 0.76
CA GLU A 92 -8.54 -10.54 1.11
C GLU A 92 -7.22 -11.14 1.61
N GLY A 93 -6.13 -10.93 0.88
CA GLY A 93 -4.80 -11.49 1.20
C GLY A 93 -4.25 -11.02 2.56
N PHE A 94 -4.66 -9.86 3.04
CA PHE A 94 -4.25 -9.31 4.33
C PHE A 94 -5.35 -9.39 5.42
N GLY A 95 -6.46 -10.09 5.16
CA GLY A 95 -7.51 -10.34 6.15
C GLY A 95 -8.36 -9.12 6.54
N LEU A 96 -8.49 -8.14 5.64
CA LEU A 96 -9.35 -6.96 5.80
C LEU A 96 -10.82 -7.22 5.45
N THR A 97 -11.07 -8.22 4.62
CA THR A 97 -12.43 -8.68 4.31
C THR A 97 -12.63 -10.07 4.88
N ASP A 98 -13.13 -10.14 6.12
CA ASP A 98 -13.72 -11.37 6.62
C ASP A 98 -14.92 -11.71 5.74
N HIS A 99 -14.91 -12.90 5.15
CA HIS A 99 -15.95 -13.37 4.24
C HIS A 99 -17.33 -13.10 4.83
N LEU A 100 -18.16 -12.34 4.09
CA LEU A 100 -19.61 -12.47 4.20
C LEU A 100 -19.92 -13.95 3.96
N SER A 101 -20.12 -14.71 5.04
CA SER A 101 -20.76 -16.03 5.01
C SER A 101 -22.23 -15.90 4.67
#